data_AF-A0A1J7HKU3-F1
#
_entry.id   AF-A0A1J7HKU3-F1
#
_cell.length_a   1.000
_cell.length_b   1.000
_cell.length_c   1.000
_cell.angle_alpha   90.00
_cell.angle_beta   90.00
_cell.angle_gamma   90.00
#
_symmetry.space_group_name_H-M   'P 1'
#
loop_
_entity.id
_entity.type
_entity.pdbx_description
1 polymer ?
#
loop_
_entity_poly.entity_id
_entity_poly.type
_entity_poly.pdbx_seq_one_letter_code
_entity_poly.pdbx_strand_id
1 'polypeptide(L)'
;MSAPIRTRTREGFSARNYIVDVAKGRMRIRLKVGLALCVVVICIGIGSFVLYFVEGLDLVDSVYLSVMSVTTVGYGDRAFKTPLGRLFAAIWLLFSTLMVARAFLYLAEARIDRRHRRMAKKVLHREITVEDLFAADINNTGFIR
;
A
#
# COMPACT_ATOMS: atom_id res chain seq x y z
N MET A 1 7.17 46.20 -39.79
CA MET A 1 6.23 46.13 -38.67
C MET A 1 6.00 44.65 -38.37
N SER A 2 6.84 44.10 -37.49
CA SER A 2 6.96 42.65 -37.25
C SER A 2 6.03 42.24 -36.10
N ALA A 3 5.06 41.36 -36.36
CA ALA A 3 4.22 40.77 -35.32
C ALA A 3 4.93 39.55 -34.70
N PRO A 4 4.89 39.35 -33.36
CA PRO A 4 5.68 38.33 -32.70
C PRO A 4 5.05 36.94 -32.77
N ILE A 5 5.92 35.95 -32.87
CA ILE A 5 5.67 34.51 -32.94
C ILE A 5 5.03 34.02 -31.63
N ARG A 6 3.84 33.42 -31.72
CA ARG A 6 3.15 32.79 -30.59
C ARG A 6 3.79 31.43 -30.30
N THR A 7 4.59 31.35 -29.24
CA THR A 7 5.20 30.10 -28.77
C THR A 7 4.12 29.15 -28.22
N ARG A 8 3.95 27.98 -28.85
CA ARG A 8 3.19 26.86 -28.27
C ARG A 8 4.01 26.27 -27.14
N THR A 9 3.64 26.55 -25.89
CA THR A 9 4.16 25.83 -24.73
C THR A 9 3.68 24.38 -24.82
N ARG A 10 4.62 23.43 -24.93
CA ARG A 10 4.35 22.00 -24.87
C ARG A 10 3.76 21.67 -23.51
N GLU A 11 2.51 21.24 -23.47
CA GLU A 11 1.94 20.60 -22.28
C GLU A 11 2.69 19.28 -22.08
N GLY A 12 3.69 19.31 -21.20
CA GLY A 12 4.30 18.11 -20.67
C GLY A 12 3.22 17.28 -19.99
N PHE A 13 2.99 16.08 -20.51
CA PHE A 13 2.10 15.07 -19.96
C PHE A 13 2.48 14.84 -18.49
N SER A 14 1.80 15.54 -17.58
CA SER A 14 2.14 15.62 -16.17
C SER A 14 1.63 14.37 -15.46
N ALA A 15 2.44 13.31 -15.53
CA ALA A 15 2.27 12.07 -14.77
C ALA A 15 2.12 12.31 -13.25
N ARG A 16 2.53 13.50 -12.77
CA ARG A 16 2.41 13.93 -11.38
C ARG A 16 0.97 14.07 -10.89
N ASN A 17 0.02 14.31 -11.78
CA ASN A 17 -1.40 14.49 -11.42
C ASN A 17 -2.17 13.18 -11.23
N TYR A 18 -1.69 12.05 -11.77
CA TYR A 18 -2.34 10.75 -11.58
C TYR A 18 -1.93 10.05 -10.27
N ILE A 19 -0.78 10.40 -9.71
CA ILE A 19 -0.23 9.71 -8.52
C ILE A 19 -0.86 10.25 -7.23
N VAL A 20 -1.45 11.46 -7.26
CA VAL A 20 -1.98 12.14 -6.07
C VAL A 20 -3.35 12.76 -6.37
N ASP A 21 -4.31 11.97 -6.84
CA ASP A 21 -5.70 12.34 -6.64
C ASP A 21 -6.13 11.80 -5.26
N VAL A 22 -6.18 12.70 -4.26
CA VAL A 22 -6.55 12.43 -2.85
C VAL A 22 -7.87 13.13 -2.50
N ALA A 23 -8.67 13.55 -3.50
CA ALA A 23 -9.85 14.37 -3.27
C ALA A 23 -11.18 13.62 -2.96
N LYS A 24 -11.20 12.29 -2.83
CA LYS A 24 -12.44 11.52 -2.60
C LYS A 24 -12.27 10.62 -1.39
N GLY A 25 -13.15 10.69 -0.40
CA GLY A 25 -13.05 9.90 0.86
C GLY A 25 -12.98 8.36 0.69
N ARG A 26 -13.20 7.82 -0.53
CA ARG A 26 -12.93 6.41 -0.90
C ARG A 26 -11.48 6.12 -1.35
N MET A 27 -10.71 7.15 -1.62
CA MET A 27 -9.41 7.10 -2.31
C MET A 27 -8.24 6.90 -1.35
N ARG A 28 -8.37 7.33 -0.08
CA ARG A 28 -7.35 7.12 0.96
C ARG A 28 -6.98 5.65 1.14
N ILE A 29 -7.95 4.74 1.01
CA ILE A 29 -7.68 3.30 1.09
C ILE A 29 -6.96 2.79 -0.16
N ARG A 30 -7.44 3.15 -1.36
CA ARG A 30 -6.80 2.68 -2.60
C ARG A 30 -5.38 3.24 -2.75
N LEU A 31 -5.17 4.49 -2.32
CA LEU A 31 -3.86 5.13 -2.26
C LEU A 31 -2.94 4.45 -1.25
N LYS A 32 -3.41 4.17 -0.02
CA LYS A 32 -2.60 3.45 1.00
C LYS A 32 -2.17 2.06 0.50
N VAL A 33 -3.07 1.32 -0.16
CA VAL A 33 -2.76 0.00 -0.74
C VAL A 33 -1.82 0.13 -1.94
N GLY A 34 -2.03 1.13 -2.80
CA GLY A 34 -1.12 1.43 -3.90
C GLY A 34 0.28 1.79 -3.40
N LEU A 35 0.37 2.61 -2.36
CA LEU A 35 1.63 3.00 -1.72
C LEU A 35 2.33 1.80 -1.07
N ALA A 36 1.58 0.95 -0.37
CA ALA A 36 2.08 -0.32 0.15
C ALA A 36 2.65 -1.21 -0.97
N LEU A 37 1.95 -1.33 -2.09
CA LEU A 37 2.40 -2.14 -3.23
C LEU A 37 3.63 -1.52 -3.92
N CYS A 38 3.67 -0.20 -4.06
CA CYS A 38 4.86 0.53 -4.52
C CYS A 38 6.06 0.31 -3.61
N VAL A 39 5.87 0.33 -2.29
CA VAL A 39 6.94 0.04 -1.32
C VAL A 39 7.51 -1.36 -1.54
N VAL A 40 6.66 -2.37 -1.74
CA VAL A 40 7.12 -3.74 -2.01
C VAL A 40 7.93 -3.81 -3.30
N VAL A 41 7.47 -3.16 -4.37
CA VAL A 41 8.19 -3.13 -5.65
C VAL A 41 9.54 -2.42 -5.52
N ILE A 42 9.59 -1.31 -4.78
CA ILE A 42 10.83 -0.59 -4.50
C ILE A 42 11.79 -1.46 -3.68
N CYS A 43 11.29 -2.19 -2.67
CA CYS A 43 12.10 -3.14 -1.93
C CYS A 43 12.71 -4.20 -2.84
N ILE A 44 11.91 -4.83 -3.71
CA ILE A 44 12.43 -5.80 -4.67
C ILE A 44 13.51 -5.16 -5.55
N GLY A 45 13.25 -3.97 -6.09
CA GLY A 45 14.23 -3.26 -6.94
C GLY A 45 15.55 -2.96 -6.23
N ILE A 46 15.51 -2.50 -4.97
CA ILE A 46 16.71 -2.25 -4.16
C ILE A 46 17.45 -3.56 -3.89
N GLY A 47 16.74 -4.62 -3.50
CA GLY A 47 17.33 -5.93 -3.26
C GLY A 47 18.01 -6.50 -4.52
N SER A 48 17.37 -6.39 -5.68
CA SER A 48 17.95 -6.77 -6.97
C SER A 48 19.16 -5.94 -7.36
N PHE A 49 19.11 -4.62 -7.16
CA PHE A 49 20.24 -3.73 -7.45
C PHE A 49 21.47 -4.08 -6.61
N VAL A 50 21.27 -4.33 -5.31
CA VAL A 50 22.37 -4.72 -4.42
C VAL A 50 22.91 -6.10 -4.78
N LEU A 51 22.05 -7.05 -5.12
CA LEU A 51 22.47 -8.37 -5.60
C LEU A 51 23.28 -8.30 -6.89
N TYR A 52 22.84 -7.51 -7.85
CA TYR A 52 23.55 -7.28 -9.10
C TYR A 52 24.93 -6.65 -8.85
N PHE A 53 25.01 -5.66 -7.97
CA PHE A 53 26.26 -4.94 -7.70
C PHE A 53 27.25 -5.71 -6.81
N VAL A 54 26.76 -6.40 -5.78
CA VAL A 54 27.61 -7.07 -4.77
C VAL A 54 27.99 -8.49 -5.18
N GLU A 55 27.07 -9.24 -5.80
CA GLU A 55 27.32 -10.62 -6.21
C GLU A 55 27.71 -10.75 -7.68
N GLY A 56 27.52 -9.70 -8.50
CA GLY A 56 27.72 -9.76 -9.95
C GLY A 56 26.77 -10.74 -10.64
N LEU A 57 25.62 -11.05 -10.01
CA LEU A 57 24.59 -11.92 -10.57
C LEU A 57 23.95 -11.24 -11.79
N ASP A 58 23.51 -12.03 -12.75
CA ASP A 58 22.76 -11.52 -13.89
C ASP A 58 21.48 -10.79 -13.43
N LEU A 59 20.98 -9.85 -14.24
CA LEU A 59 19.80 -9.04 -13.90
C LEU A 59 18.57 -9.92 -13.62
N VAL A 60 18.39 -11.00 -14.37
CA VAL A 60 17.26 -11.92 -14.19
C VAL A 60 17.41 -12.70 -12.88
N ASP A 61 18.61 -13.19 -12.58
CA ASP A 61 18.89 -14.00 -11.40
C ASP A 61 18.81 -13.18 -10.10
N SER A 62 19.29 -11.94 -10.12
CA SER A 62 19.19 -11.00 -8.99
C SER A 62 17.76 -10.55 -8.71
N VAL A 63 16.94 -10.34 -9.75
CA VAL A 63 15.50 -10.09 -9.60
C VAL A 63 14.79 -11.30 -9.04
N TYR A 64 15.03 -12.47 -9.61
CA TYR A 64 14.43 -13.71 -9.14
C TYR A 64 14.74 -13.96 -7.65
N LEU A 65 16.01 -13.90 -7.24
CA LEU A 65 16.40 -14.14 -5.85
C LEU A 65 15.81 -13.11 -4.88
N SER A 66 15.75 -11.83 -5.29
CA SER A 66 15.14 -10.77 -4.47
C SER A 66 13.63 -10.99 -4.30
N VAL A 67 12.91 -11.24 -5.40
CA VAL A 67 11.47 -11.54 -5.36
C VAL A 67 11.20 -12.75 -4.48
N MET A 68 11.94 -13.83 -4.68
CA MET A 68 11.78 -15.09 -3.93
C MET A 68 12.00 -14.92 -2.43
N SER A 69 12.92 -14.04 -2.04
CA SER A 69 13.23 -13.77 -0.64
C SER A 69 12.21 -12.82 0.00
N VAL A 70 11.79 -11.76 -0.70
CA VAL A 70 10.76 -10.82 -0.21
C VAL A 70 9.38 -11.48 -0.11
N THR A 71 9.06 -12.37 -1.05
CA THR A 71 7.81 -13.16 -1.03
C THR A 71 7.88 -14.36 -0.09
N THR A 72 9.02 -14.59 0.55
CA THR A 72 9.26 -15.72 1.48
C THR A 72 9.02 -17.10 0.88
N VAL A 73 9.03 -17.24 -0.45
CA VAL A 73 8.88 -18.54 -1.12
C VAL A 73 10.17 -19.36 -0.99
N GLY A 74 11.33 -18.69 -1.18
CA GLY A 74 12.66 -19.24 -0.84
C GLY A 74 12.98 -20.66 -1.34
N TYR A 75 12.84 -20.95 -2.64
CA TYR A 75 13.18 -22.27 -3.21
C TYR A 75 14.61 -22.74 -2.92
N GLY A 76 15.55 -21.80 -2.75
CA GLY A 76 16.94 -22.10 -2.39
C GLY A 76 17.80 -22.63 -3.54
N ASP A 77 17.32 -22.56 -4.78
CA ASP A 77 18.06 -22.91 -6.00
C ASP A 77 19.23 -21.95 -6.26
N ARG A 78 19.06 -20.69 -5.87
CA ARG A 78 20.09 -19.66 -5.90
C ARG A 78 20.22 -19.04 -4.51
N ALA A 79 21.43 -18.70 -4.12
CA ALA A 79 21.72 -18.13 -2.81
C ALA A 79 22.89 -17.13 -2.90
N PHE A 80 22.97 -16.26 -1.90
CA PHE A 80 24.05 -15.28 -1.72
C PHE A 80 25.39 -16.00 -1.50
N LYS A 81 26.29 -15.92 -2.49
CA LYS A 81 27.62 -16.55 -2.46
C LYS A 81 28.61 -15.73 -1.64
N THR A 82 28.50 -14.42 -1.64
CA THR A 82 29.42 -13.50 -0.97
C THR A 82 29.07 -13.32 0.52
N PRO A 83 30.07 -13.27 1.43
CA PRO A 83 29.82 -13.06 2.85
C PRO A 83 29.23 -11.67 3.14
N LEU A 84 29.68 -10.63 2.42
CA LEU A 84 29.12 -9.28 2.50
C LEU A 84 27.67 -9.22 2.01
N GLY A 85 27.37 -9.88 0.87
CA GLY A 85 26.02 -9.97 0.34
C GLY A 85 25.07 -10.68 1.30
N ARG A 86 25.52 -11.75 1.97
CA ARG A 86 24.72 -12.45 3.00
C ARG A 86 24.37 -11.58 4.20
N LEU A 87 25.34 -10.83 4.74
CA LEU A 87 25.09 -9.96 5.89
C LEU A 87 24.11 -8.85 5.52
N PHE A 88 24.32 -8.22 4.35
CA PHE A 88 23.41 -7.21 3.84
C PHE A 88 22.01 -7.79 3.62
N ALA A 89 21.91 -8.96 3.00
CA ALA A 89 20.65 -9.65 2.73
C ALA A 89 19.87 -9.96 4.00
N ALA A 90 20.53 -10.42 5.06
CA ALA A 90 19.87 -10.69 6.33
C ALA A 90 19.21 -9.44 6.91
N ILE A 91 19.93 -8.31 6.96
CA ILE A 91 19.39 -7.03 7.45
C ILE A 91 18.29 -6.52 6.52
N TRP A 92 18.53 -6.58 5.21
CA TRP A 92 17.61 -6.15 4.18
C TRP A 92 16.27 -6.91 4.23
N LEU A 93 16.30 -8.22 4.43
CA LEU A 93 15.11 -9.07 4.50
C LEU A 93 14.30 -8.81 5.77
N LEU A 94 14.95 -8.55 6.90
CA LEU A 94 14.26 -8.13 8.12
C LEU A 94 13.51 -6.81 7.90
N PHE A 95 14.15 -5.82 7.28
CA PHE A 95 13.50 -4.54 6.96
C PHE A 95 12.35 -4.69 5.95
N SER A 96 12.58 -5.47 4.89
CA SER A 96 11.58 -5.70 3.84
C SER A 96 10.33 -6.38 4.40
N THR A 97 10.51 -7.42 5.21
CA THR A 97 9.38 -8.14 5.83
C THR A 97 8.60 -7.27 6.81
N LEU A 98 9.27 -6.42 7.61
CA LEU A 98 8.61 -5.43 8.46
C LEU A 98 7.77 -4.43 7.65
N MET A 99 8.31 -3.93 6.54
CA MET A 99 7.58 -3.02 5.64
C MET A 99 6.34 -3.70 5.03
N VAL A 100 6.49 -4.94 4.56
CA VAL A 100 5.39 -5.75 4.02
C VAL A 100 4.33 -6.02 5.10
N ALA A 101 4.74 -6.33 6.32
CA ALA A 101 3.82 -6.54 7.44
C ALA A 101 3.01 -5.26 7.73
N ARG A 102 3.65 -4.09 7.77
CA ARG A 102 2.97 -2.80 7.95
C ARG A 102 1.99 -2.52 6.81
N ALA A 103 2.38 -2.81 5.57
CA ALA A 103 1.49 -2.74 4.41
C ALA A 103 0.25 -3.63 4.58
N PHE A 104 0.41 -4.84 5.10
CA PHE A 104 -0.71 -5.74 5.41
C PHE A 104 -1.62 -5.20 6.51
N LEU A 105 -1.08 -4.62 7.59
CA LEU A 105 -1.87 -3.96 8.63
C LEU A 105 -2.73 -2.83 8.05
N TYR A 106 -2.15 -1.98 7.20
CA TYR A 106 -2.92 -0.92 6.55
C TYR A 106 -4.02 -1.47 5.63
N LEU A 107 -3.78 -2.58 4.93
CA LEU A 107 -4.79 -3.27 4.15
C LEU A 107 -5.92 -3.83 5.05
N ALA A 108 -5.57 -4.41 6.19
CA ALA A 108 -6.50 -4.97 7.15
C ALA A 108 -7.40 -3.87 7.75
N GLU A 109 -6.82 -2.77 8.24
CA GLU A 109 -7.56 -1.58 8.69
C GLU A 109 -8.52 -1.09 7.60
N ALA A 110 -8.03 -0.97 6.37
CA ALA A 110 -8.84 -0.58 5.24
C ALA A 110 -10.03 -1.53 4.95
N ARG A 111 -9.86 -2.85 5.15
CA ARG A 111 -10.94 -3.84 4.98
C ARG A 111 -11.97 -3.71 6.09
N ILE A 112 -11.52 -3.51 7.32
CA ILE A 112 -12.34 -3.29 8.52
C ILE A 112 -13.20 -2.04 8.30
N ASP A 113 -12.59 -0.93 7.91
CA ASP A 113 -13.23 0.35 7.61
C ASP A 113 -14.36 0.25 6.56
N ARG A 114 -14.15 -0.55 5.52
CA ARG A 114 -15.17 -0.79 4.48
C ARG A 114 -16.36 -1.57 5.03
N ARG A 115 -16.12 -2.48 5.98
CA ARG A 115 -17.18 -3.28 6.59
C ARG A 115 -18.02 -2.45 7.54
N HIS A 116 -17.39 -1.64 8.40
CA HIS A 116 -18.09 -0.73 9.31
C HIS A 116 -18.97 0.27 8.56
N ARG A 117 -18.48 0.91 7.49
CA ARG A 117 -19.29 1.88 6.71
C ARG A 117 -20.46 1.24 5.97
N ARG A 118 -20.34 -0.02 5.53
CA ARG A 118 -21.46 -0.76 4.92
C ARG A 118 -22.51 -1.16 5.94
N MET A 119 -22.10 -1.53 7.15
CA MET A 119 -23.00 -1.82 8.25
C MET A 119 -23.74 -0.55 8.69
N ALA A 120 -23.02 0.55 8.92
CA ALA A 120 -23.63 1.84 9.28
C ALA A 120 -24.64 2.35 8.23
N LYS A 121 -24.34 2.22 6.93
CA LYS A 121 -25.29 2.58 5.87
C LYS A 121 -26.52 1.67 5.82
N LYS A 122 -26.34 0.36 6.10
CA LYS A 122 -27.47 -0.58 6.16
C LYS A 122 -28.36 -0.33 7.38
N VAL A 123 -27.77 0.05 8.50
CA VAL A 123 -28.50 0.40 9.73
C VAL A 123 -29.24 1.72 9.55
N LEU A 124 -28.63 2.73 8.94
CA LEU A 124 -29.26 4.05 8.73
C LEU A 124 -30.43 4.03 7.72
N HIS A 125 -30.45 3.09 6.79
CA HIS A 125 -31.50 2.99 5.78
C HIS A 125 -32.62 2.01 6.17
N ARG A 126 -32.54 1.41 7.36
CA ARG A 126 -33.61 0.59 7.92
C ARG A 126 -34.60 1.51 8.61
N GLU A 127 -35.90 1.30 8.42
CA GLU A 127 -36.92 1.97 9.22
C GLU A 127 -36.67 1.65 10.70
N ILE A 128 -36.65 2.67 11.54
CA ILE A 128 -36.40 2.52 12.98
C ILE A 128 -37.63 1.84 13.57
N THR A 129 -37.53 0.53 13.80
CA THR A 129 -38.63 -0.24 14.39
C THR A 129 -38.82 0.16 15.85
N VAL A 130 -40.05 0.15 16.35
CA VAL A 130 -40.36 0.44 17.78
C VAL A 130 -39.55 -0.41 18.75
N GLU A 131 -39.18 -1.64 18.38
CA GLU A 131 -38.29 -2.47 19.19
C GLU A 131 -36.85 -1.94 19.27
N ASP A 132 -36.31 -1.33 18.20
CA ASP A 132 -34.99 -0.67 18.25
C ASP A 132 -35.05 0.59 19.14
N LEU A 133 -36.21 1.26 19.22
CA LEU A 133 -36.44 2.41 20.11
C LEU A 133 -36.50 2.00 21.58
N PHE A 134 -37.19 0.90 21.89
CA PHE A 134 -37.22 0.31 23.23
C PHE A 134 -35.86 -0.29 23.64
N ALA A 135 -35.12 -0.90 22.71
CA ALA A 135 -33.79 -1.43 22.98
C ALA A 135 -32.74 -0.31 23.19
N ALA A 136 -32.92 0.86 22.57
CA ALA A 136 -32.13 2.05 22.88
C ALA A 136 -32.54 2.70 24.21
N ASP A 137 -33.80 2.55 24.64
CA ASP A 137 -34.33 2.96 25.94
C ASP A 137 -34.12 1.89 27.04
N ILE A 138 -32.97 1.21 27.03
CA ILE A 138 -32.58 0.27 28.09
C ILE A 138 -32.40 0.97 29.45
N ASN A 139 -32.27 2.30 29.46
CA ASN A 139 -32.06 3.09 30.66
C ASN A 139 -33.37 3.33 31.42
N ASN A 140 -34.53 3.25 30.75
CA ASN A 140 -35.86 3.50 31.30
C ASN A 140 -35.94 4.73 32.23
N THR A 141 -35.13 5.77 31.95
CA THR A 141 -34.95 6.87 32.90
C THR A 141 -35.90 8.03 32.66
N GLY A 142 -36.58 8.16 31.52
CA GLY A 142 -37.70 9.12 31.34
C GLY A 142 -37.49 10.60 31.75
N PHE A 143 -36.26 11.03 32.07
CA PHE A 143 -35.96 12.30 32.71
C PHE A 143 -34.86 13.04 31.95
N ILE A 144 -35.19 14.25 31.51
CA ILE A 144 -34.23 15.30 31.16
C ILE A 144 -34.10 16.14 32.44
N ARG A 145 -32.89 16.26 32.98
CA ARG A 145 -32.58 17.19 34.07
C ARG A 145 -31.71 18.32 33.55
#